data_AF-A0A7X7FUH6-F1
#
_entry.id   AF-A0A7X7FUH6-F1
#
_cell.length_a   1.000
_cell.length_b   1.000
_cell.length_c   1.000
_cell.angle_alpha   90.00
_cell.angle_beta   90.00
_cell.angle_gamma   90.00
#
_symmetry.space_group_name_H-M   'P 1'
#
loop_
_entity.id
_entity.type
_entity.pdbx_description
1 polymer ?
#
loop_
_entity_poly.entity_id
_entity_poly.type
_entity_poly.pdbx_seq_one_letter_code
_entity_poly.pdbx_strand_id
1 'polypeptide(L)'
;MDFSILDGIIEMSKTFTSPYNKQSIVDSIVKKFKLSKSRKVYFNDKISIRFSSAKSGYSNTFLGFQKILDNDSKPLVACIIRVDSIEFLLANATFINCISHSSKNLSIDNIKGSANLSNIIREFSELKNEPKNFPKLFEMHSEILQKDNIERIVENTLQIKAKGERFAPDESQLEIIRKSPENIKEIEEETEFIELKEELIQKVIDLKEEILKTSSIDNVNIRGNTIEQLITEDENSHELGDIFEVINDNCSIIIDVKSKLLNYSSAPKAYNIDKLLEAISNDKTYFGYLFIGVDDKSNEVKVSLVSFLDKFLITNTKIQHHWSGKNSRGTAQLTDNIKNVFNEKFKNEIDIKESKAFVEKLIGL
;
A
#
# COMPACT_ATOMS: atom_id res chain seq x y z
N MET A 1 1.34 40.90 -0.99
CA MET A 1 2.12 40.23 0.07
C MET A 1 3.59 40.25 -0.32
N ASP A 2 4.52 40.26 0.65
CA ASP A 2 5.97 40.29 0.40
C ASP A 2 6.53 38.87 0.19
N PHE A 3 7.05 38.61 -1.02
CA PHE A 3 7.64 37.32 -1.43
C PHE A 3 9.17 37.26 -1.31
N SER A 4 9.83 38.33 -0.86
CA SER A 4 11.29 38.46 -0.85
C SER A 4 12.03 37.32 -0.13
N ILE A 5 11.45 36.80 0.96
CA ILE A 5 12.01 35.64 1.68
C ILE A 5 11.95 34.39 0.81
N LEU A 6 10.82 34.15 0.13
CA LEU A 6 10.67 32.98 -0.72
C LEU A 6 11.58 33.07 -1.94
N ASP A 7 11.69 34.25 -2.57
CA ASP A 7 12.63 34.51 -3.67
C ASP A 7 14.07 34.25 -3.22
N GLY A 8 14.45 34.71 -2.03
CA GLY A 8 15.76 34.42 -1.46
C GLY A 8 16.01 32.93 -1.25
N ILE A 9 14.99 32.17 -0.81
CA ILE A 9 15.07 30.70 -0.65
C ILE A 9 15.27 30.03 -2.01
N ILE A 10 14.52 30.46 -3.02
CA ILE A 10 14.62 29.93 -4.39
C ILE A 10 16.00 30.21 -4.98
N GLU A 11 16.53 31.43 -4.83
CA GLU A 11 17.87 31.77 -5.30
C GLU A 11 18.95 30.98 -4.55
N MET A 12 18.82 30.82 -3.23
CA MET A 12 19.73 29.98 -2.45
C MET A 12 19.68 28.52 -2.92
N SER A 13 18.51 28.01 -3.30
CA SER A 13 18.34 26.62 -3.74
C SER A 13 19.17 26.29 -4.99
N LYS A 14 19.40 27.29 -5.87
CA LYS A 14 20.22 27.16 -7.08
C LYS A 14 21.72 27.00 -6.79
N THR A 15 22.17 27.34 -5.57
CA THR A 15 23.59 27.25 -5.18
C THR A 15 24.00 25.88 -4.66
N PHE A 16 23.03 24.99 -4.37
CA PHE A 16 23.34 23.64 -3.92
C PHE A 16 23.77 22.77 -5.09
N THR A 17 24.67 21.82 -4.84
CA THR A 17 25.15 20.85 -5.81
C THR A 17 24.52 19.47 -5.59
N SER A 18 24.27 18.76 -6.70
CA SER A 18 23.80 17.37 -6.69
C SER A 18 24.95 16.40 -6.34
N PRO A 19 24.71 15.26 -5.66
CA PRO A 19 23.42 14.77 -5.18
C PRO A 19 22.90 15.55 -3.97
N TYR A 20 21.64 15.97 -4.02
CA TYR A 20 21.05 16.80 -2.98
C TYR A 20 20.84 16.04 -1.67
N ASN A 21 21.51 16.53 -0.62
CA ASN A 21 21.26 16.09 0.75
C ASN A 21 20.19 16.98 1.39
N LYS A 22 19.00 16.41 1.62
CA LYS A 22 17.86 17.11 2.23
C LYS A 22 18.22 17.80 3.55
N GLN A 23 18.94 17.13 4.44
CA GLN A 23 19.22 17.67 5.77
C GLN A 23 20.13 18.90 5.67
N SER A 24 21.20 18.81 4.88
CA SER A 24 22.12 19.93 4.62
C SER A 24 21.41 21.15 4.01
N ILE A 25 20.53 20.92 3.02
CA ILE A 25 19.74 21.98 2.38
C ILE A 25 18.81 22.64 3.39
N VAL A 26 18.09 21.83 4.18
CA VAL A 26 17.17 22.32 5.21
C VAL A 26 17.91 23.18 6.23
N ASP A 27 19.03 22.70 6.77
CA ASP A 27 19.78 23.42 7.79
C ASP A 27 20.33 24.76 7.27
N SER A 28 20.81 24.77 6.02
CA SER A 28 21.30 25.97 5.36
C SER A 28 20.20 27.02 5.16
N ILE A 29 19.04 26.61 4.65
CA ILE A 29 17.89 27.50 4.43
C ILE A 29 17.33 27.99 5.77
N VAL A 30 17.10 27.10 6.74
CA VAL A 30 16.53 27.43 8.04
C VAL A 30 17.41 28.43 8.79
N LYS A 31 18.73 28.24 8.77
CA LYS A 31 19.70 29.16 9.39
C LYS A 31 19.69 30.53 8.72
N LYS A 32 19.75 30.58 7.38
CA LYS A 32 19.83 31.84 6.63
C LYS A 32 18.57 32.68 6.78
N PHE A 33 17.39 32.05 6.70
CA PHE A 33 16.09 32.73 6.70
C PHE A 33 15.40 32.76 8.07
N LYS A 34 16.11 32.33 9.12
CA LYS A 34 15.66 32.34 10.53
C LYS A 34 14.28 31.69 10.71
N LEU A 35 14.11 30.50 10.14
CA LEU A 35 12.83 29.78 10.21
C LEU A 35 12.72 29.03 11.54
N SER A 36 11.59 29.18 12.22
CA SER A 36 11.22 28.36 13.38
C SER A 36 10.59 27.04 12.92
N LYS A 37 10.66 25.98 13.72
CA LYS A 37 10.10 24.67 13.39
C LYS A 37 8.93 24.32 14.31
N SER A 38 7.80 23.95 13.72
CA SER A 38 6.68 23.30 14.43
C SER A 38 6.36 21.97 13.76
N ARG A 39 6.67 20.88 14.47
CA ARG A 39 6.62 19.50 13.97
C ARG A 39 7.37 19.35 12.63
N LYS A 40 6.61 19.36 11.53
CA LYS A 40 7.08 19.11 10.17
C LYS A 40 7.17 20.38 9.32
N VAL A 41 6.63 21.51 9.77
CA VAL A 41 6.60 22.79 9.04
C VAL A 41 7.64 23.74 9.63
N TYR A 42 8.36 24.42 8.76
CA TYR A 42 9.28 25.51 9.10
C TYR A 42 8.62 26.83 8.71
N PHE A 43 8.71 27.86 9.53
CA PHE A 43 7.94 29.08 9.31
C PHE A 43 8.58 30.31 9.96
N ASN A 44 8.16 31.47 9.49
CA ASN A 44 8.26 32.75 10.17
C ASN A 44 6.95 33.52 9.94
N ASP A 45 6.92 34.81 10.20
CA ASP A 45 5.72 35.64 10.06
C ASP A 45 5.28 35.82 8.60
N LYS A 46 6.18 35.58 7.64
CA LYS A 46 5.94 35.83 6.21
C LYS A 46 5.61 34.56 5.44
N ILE A 47 6.20 33.42 5.79
CA ILE A 47 6.06 32.18 5.02
C ILE A 47 5.95 30.94 5.92
N SER A 48 5.43 29.87 5.35
CA SER A 48 5.54 28.50 5.87
C SER A 48 6.05 27.58 4.78
N ILE A 49 6.98 26.71 5.12
CA ILE A 49 7.63 25.80 4.18
C ILE A 49 7.73 24.40 4.77
N ARG A 50 7.39 23.41 3.96
CA ARG A 50 7.51 22.00 4.29
C ARG A 50 8.49 21.35 3.32
N PHE A 51 9.64 20.95 3.85
CA PHE A 51 10.65 20.20 3.11
C PHE A 51 10.28 18.71 3.03
N SER A 52 10.03 18.25 1.81
CA SER A 52 9.64 16.87 1.51
C SER A 52 10.68 16.23 0.60
N SER A 53 10.97 14.96 0.82
CA SER A 53 11.72 14.16 -0.16
C SER A 53 10.72 13.45 -1.06
N ALA A 54 11.06 13.24 -2.33
CA ALA A 54 10.26 12.43 -3.24
C ALA A 54 11.17 11.47 -4.01
N LYS A 55 10.72 10.22 -4.19
CA LYS A 55 11.30 9.25 -5.13
C LYS A 55 10.34 9.10 -6.31
N SER A 56 10.84 8.72 -7.49
CA SER A 56 9.98 8.38 -8.63
C SER A 56 8.94 7.33 -8.22
N GLY A 57 7.68 7.52 -8.65
CA GLY A 57 6.59 6.56 -8.44
C GLY A 57 5.85 6.60 -7.08
N TYR A 58 6.32 7.36 -6.07
CA TYR A 58 5.68 7.38 -4.74
C TYR A 58 5.23 8.78 -4.31
N SER A 59 3.93 8.92 -4.01
CA SER A 59 3.38 10.17 -3.45
C SER A 59 3.46 10.18 -1.93
N ASN A 60 4.50 10.82 -1.40
CA ASN A 60 4.66 10.98 0.04
C ASN A 60 3.58 11.90 0.63
N THR A 61 3.17 11.62 1.86
CA THR A 61 2.30 12.51 2.63
C THR A 61 2.97 13.86 2.85
N PHE A 62 2.29 14.93 2.44
CA PHE A 62 2.76 16.29 2.56
C PHE A 62 2.51 16.84 3.97
N LEU A 63 1.23 17.08 4.31
CA LEU A 63 0.81 17.73 5.54
C LEU A 63 -0.63 17.34 5.92
N GLY A 64 -0.95 17.36 7.22
CA GLY A 64 -2.31 17.16 7.71
C GLY A 64 -3.23 18.32 7.28
N PHE A 65 -4.51 18.05 7.01
CA PHE A 65 -5.45 19.05 6.48
C PHE A 65 -5.61 20.25 7.41
N GLN A 66 -5.85 20.01 8.71
CA GLN A 66 -5.85 21.07 9.73
C GLN A 66 -4.58 21.94 9.67
N LYS A 67 -3.40 21.33 9.48
CA LYS A 67 -2.14 22.06 9.43
C LYS A 67 -1.98 22.92 8.17
N ILE A 68 -2.64 22.56 7.08
CA ILE A 68 -2.72 23.38 5.87
C ILE A 68 -3.57 24.62 6.19
N LEU A 69 -4.75 24.42 6.79
CA LEU A 69 -5.66 25.50 7.18
C LEU A 69 -5.05 26.44 8.23
N ASP A 70 -4.29 25.91 9.20
CA ASP A 70 -3.55 26.70 10.20
C ASP A 70 -2.53 27.66 9.57
N ASN A 71 -2.11 27.41 8.33
CA ASN A 71 -1.09 28.19 7.62
C ASN A 71 -1.64 28.88 6.36
N ASP A 72 -2.95 28.94 6.19
CA ASP A 72 -3.58 29.40 4.95
C ASP A 72 -3.43 30.91 4.75
N SER A 73 -3.30 31.68 5.84
CA SER A 73 -3.18 33.15 5.78
C SER A 73 -1.82 33.67 5.27
N LYS A 74 -0.88 32.79 4.93
CA LYS A 74 0.45 33.11 4.40
C LYS A 74 0.89 32.04 3.40
N PRO A 75 1.90 32.27 2.56
CA PRO A 75 2.30 31.31 1.55
C PRO A 75 2.80 30.04 2.24
N LEU A 76 2.07 28.94 2.03
CA LEU A 76 2.46 27.62 2.45
C LEU A 76 3.12 26.93 1.26
N VAL A 77 4.41 26.65 1.36
CA VAL A 77 5.23 26.16 0.26
C VAL A 77 5.65 24.72 0.49
N ALA A 78 5.40 23.87 -0.50
CA ALA A 78 6.02 22.56 -0.59
C ALA A 78 7.38 22.68 -1.29
N CYS A 79 8.47 22.44 -0.56
CA CYS A 79 9.80 22.32 -1.14
C CYS A 79 10.13 20.84 -1.29
N ILE A 80 10.12 20.34 -2.52
CA ILE A 80 10.27 18.93 -2.86
C ILE A 80 11.69 18.70 -3.36
N ILE A 81 12.48 17.99 -2.57
CA ILE A 81 13.89 17.72 -2.81
C ILE A 81 14.03 16.29 -3.35
N ARG A 82 14.52 16.16 -4.57
CA ARG A 82 14.92 14.90 -5.23
C ARG A 82 16.45 14.83 -5.27
N VAL A 83 17.00 13.75 -5.81
CA VAL A 83 18.46 13.58 -5.90
C VAL A 83 19.11 14.67 -6.75
N ASP A 84 18.41 15.12 -7.79
CA ASP A 84 18.92 15.98 -8.87
C ASP A 84 18.13 17.29 -9.07
N SER A 85 17.02 17.47 -8.35
CA SER A 85 16.12 18.61 -8.53
C SER A 85 15.47 19.09 -7.22
N ILE A 86 15.26 20.40 -7.13
CA ILE A 86 14.48 21.04 -6.07
C ILE A 86 13.30 21.75 -6.73
N GLU A 87 12.10 21.43 -6.28
CA GLU A 87 10.85 21.95 -6.82
C GLU A 87 10.08 22.67 -5.72
N PHE A 88 9.43 23.78 -6.08
CA PHE A 88 8.61 24.57 -5.17
C PHE A 88 7.19 24.66 -5.71
N LEU A 89 6.20 24.45 -4.83
CA LEU A 89 4.77 24.63 -5.12
C LEU A 89 4.12 25.39 -3.97
N LEU A 90 3.14 26.25 -4.27
CA LEU A 90 2.18 26.67 -3.27
C LEU A 90 1.26 25.51 -2.91
N ALA A 91 0.95 25.38 -1.62
CA ALA A 91 0.21 24.28 -1.02
C ALA A 91 -0.82 24.77 0.02
N ASN A 92 -1.18 26.05 -0.05
CA ASN A 92 -2.38 26.61 0.58
C ASN A 92 -3.64 25.83 0.14
N ALA A 93 -4.74 25.97 0.87
CA ALA A 93 -5.96 25.19 0.67
C ALA A 93 -6.46 25.26 -0.79
N THR A 94 -6.42 26.43 -1.43
CA THR A 94 -6.75 26.61 -2.86
C THR A 94 -5.98 25.65 -3.77
N PHE A 95 -4.73 25.34 -3.46
CA PHE A 95 -3.85 24.48 -4.26
C PHE A 95 -3.87 23.02 -3.81
N ILE A 96 -4.78 22.62 -2.93
CA ILE A 96 -4.99 21.23 -2.57
C ILE A 96 -6.19 20.69 -3.34
N ASN A 97 -5.97 19.67 -4.15
CA ASN A 97 -7.04 19.04 -4.93
C ASN A 97 -8.00 18.27 -4.02
N CYS A 98 -7.43 17.42 -3.15
CA CYS A 98 -8.17 16.54 -2.26
C CYS A 98 -7.30 16.10 -1.08
N ILE A 99 -7.95 15.63 -0.02
CA ILE A 99 -7.32 14.97 1.13
C ILE A 99 -7.30 13.46 0.93
N SER A 100 -6.22 12.82 1.41
CA SER A 100 -6.06 11.37 1.41
C SER A 100 -7.25 10.69 2.05
N HIS A 101 -7.70 9.68 1.35
CA HIS A 101 -8.81 8.82 1.65
C HIS A 101 -8.69 7.89 2.87
N SER A 102 -7.55 7.88 3.57
CA SER A 102 -7.47 7.31 4.92
C SER A 102 -8.34 8.07 5.95
N SER A 103 -8.86 9.22 5.55
CA SER A 103 -9.74 10.10 6.32
C SER A 103 -11.18 9.59 6.32
N LYS A 104 -11.44 8.45 6.98
CA LYS A 104 -12.73 7.70 6.93
C LYS A 104 -13.97 8.53 7.29
N ASN A 105 -13.81 9.67 7.96
CA ASN A 105 -14.89 10.53 8.42
C ASN A 105 -14.72 11.98 7.94
N LEU A 106 -14.00 12.23 6.84
CA LEU A 106 -13.82 13.60 6.35
C LEU A 106 -15.17 14.25 6.02
N SER A 107 -15.48 15.34 6.69
CA SER A 107 -16.64 16.19 6.40
C SER A 107 -16.29 17.66 6.65
N ILE A 108 -17.21 18.57 6.34
CA ILE A 108 -17.08 19.99 6.68
C ILE A 108 -16.87 20.16 8.20
N ASP A 109 -17.53 19.34 9.02
CA ASP A 109 -17.45 19.36 10.48
C ASP A 109 -16.30 18.51 11.05
N ASN A 110 -15.65 17.67 10.23
CA ASN A 110 -14.56 16.80 10.65
C ASN A 110 -13.43 16.76 9.61
N ILE A 111 -12.56 17.76 9.68
CA ILE A 111 -11.43 17.97 8.77
C ILE A 111 -10.20 17.11 9.07
N LYS A 112 -10.37 15.92 9.65
CA LYS A 112 -9.27 15.00 9.95
C LYS A 112 -8.77 14.33 8.68
N GLY A 113 -7.48 14.51 8.36
CA GLY A 113 -6.85 13.87 7.21
C GLY A 113 -5.50 14.46 6.85
N SER A 114 -4.91 14.02 5.73
CA SER A 114 -3.67 14.57 5.19
C SER A 114 -3.66 14.63 3.66
N ALA A 115 -3.07 15.68 3.08
CA ALA A 115 -2.79 15.74 1.65
C ALA A 115 -1.48 15.00 1.33
N ASN A 116 -1.42 14.33 0.18
CA ASN A 116 -0.16 13.84 -0.39
C ASN A 116 0.42 14.87 -1.36
N LEU A 117 1.72 14.77 -1.68
CA LEU A 117 2.39 15.66 -2.64
C LEU A 117 1.72 15.64 -4.02
N SER A 118 1.20 14.50 -4.46
CA SER A 118 0.44 14.37 -5.72
C SER A 118 -0.90 15.09 -5.71
N ASN A 119 -1.42 15.46 -4.54
CA ASN A 119 -2.68 16.19 -4.43
C ASN A 119 -2.48 17.71 -4.48
N ILE A 120 -1.23 18.19 -4.54
CA ILE A 120 -0.95 19.61 -4.76
C ILE A 120 -1.19 19.91 -6.25
N ILE A 121 -2.09 20.85 -6.52
CA ILE A 121 -2.50 21.29 -7.84
C ILE A 121 -1.30 21.92 -8.56
N ARG A 122 -1.07 21.50 -9.80
CA ARG A 122 0.06 21.94 -10.63
C ARG A 122 -0.25 23.14 -11.51
N GLU A 123 -1.52 23.40 -11.76
CA GLU A 123 -1.99 24.52 -12.56
C GLU A 123 -3.35 24.97 -12.03
N PHE A 124 -3.51 26.28 -11.83
CA PHE A 124 -4.73 26.88 -11.31
C PHE A 124 -5.04 28.14 -12.14
N SER A 125 -6.24 28.20 -12.73
CA SER A 125 -6.66 29.32 -13.59
C SER A 125 -5.64 29.64 -14.69
N GLU A 126 -5.21 28.60 -15.42
CA GLU A 126 -4.22 28.65 -16.52
C GLU A 126 -2.79 29.08 -16.09
N LEU A 127 -2.57 29.29 -14.80
CA LEU A 127 -1.26 29.59 -14.23
C LEU A 127 -0.64 28.34 -13.62
N LYS A 128 0.54 27.98 -14.11
CA LYS A 128 1.35 26.92 -13.50
C LYS A 128 1.72 27.29 -12.06
N ASN A 129 1.57 26.34 -11.15
CA ASN A 129 1.99 26.45 -9.76
C ASN A 129 3.51 26.33 -9.67
N GLU A 130 4.20 27.40 -10.02
CA GLU A 130 5.66 27.50 -10.02
C GLU A 130 6.10 28.89 -9.57
N PRO A 131 7.35 29.06 -9.10
CA PRO A 131 7.82 30.29 -8.47
C PRO A 131 7.46 31.60 -9.17
N LYS A 132 7.58 31.63 -10.50
CA LYS A 132 7.32 32.85 -11.29
C LYS A 132 5.86 33.35 -11.20
N ASN A 133 4.93 32.46 -10.84
CA ASN A 133 3.51 32.75 -10.75
C ASN A 133 3.01 32.87 -9.30
N PHE A 134 3.85 32.59 -8.29
CA PHE A 134 3.43 32.56 -6.89
C PHE A 134 2.76 33.85 -6.39
N PRO A 135 3.25 35.07 -6.71
CA PRO A 135 2.58 36.29 -6.28
C PRO A 135 1.12 36.36 -6.75
N LYS A 136 0.87 36.06 -8.03
CA LYS A 136 -0.46 36.11 -8.64
C LYS A 136 -1.36 34.96 -8.17
N LEU A 137 -0.80 33.76 -8.04
CA LEU A 137 -1.52 32.61 -7.49
C LEU A 137 -1.96 32.88 -6.04
N PHE A 138 -1.08 33.43 -5.22
CA PHE A 138 -1.40 33.73 -3.82
C PHE A 138 -2.39 34.88 -3.67
N GLU A 139 -2.36 35.86 -4.58
CA GLU A 139 -3.40 36.89 -4.69
C GLU A 139 -4.76 36.25 -4.94
N MET A 140 -4.89 35.38 -5.95
CA MET A 140 -6.12 34.61 -6.19
C MET A 140 -6.56 33.77 -4.99
N HIS A 141 -5.62 33.13 -4.30
CA HIS A 141 -5.91 32.37 -3.08
C HIS A 141 -6.49 33.28 -1.97
N SER A 142 -5.97 34.50 -1.83
CA SER A 142 -6.40 35.45 -0.80
C SER A 142 -7.84 35.96 -1.02
N GLU A 143 -8.37 35.85 -2.25
CA GLU A 143 -9.75 36.21 -2.60
C GLU A 143 -10.75 35.07 -2.31
N ILE A 144 -10.29 33.85 -2.07
CA ILE A 144 -11.13 32.67 -1.83
C ILE A 144 -11.29 32.46 -0.32
N LEU A 145 -12.52 32.35 0.17
CA LEU A 145 -12.76 32.06 1.57
C LEU A 145 -12.23 30.66 1.93
N GLN A 146 -11.63 30.54 3.11
CA GLN A 146 -11.14 29.25 3.60
C GLN A 146 -12.26 28.20 3.67
N LYS A 147 -13.50 28.62 3.97
CA LYS A 147 -14.67 27.74 3.99
C LYS A 147 -14.95 27.13 2.61
N ASP A 148 -14.91 27.93 1.55
CA ASP A 148 -15.15 27.49 0.18
C ASP A 148 -14.07 26.49 -0.26
N ASN A 149 -12.82 26.72 0.15
CA ASN A 149 -11.75 25.74 -0.06
C ASN A 149 -12.00 24.42 0.68
N ILE A 150 -12.51 24.47 1.92
CA ILE A 150 -12.84 23.26 2.68
C ILE A 150 -13.96 22.49 1.98
N GLU A 151 -15.04 23.16 1.61
CA GLU A 151 -16.18 22.56 0.90
C GLU A 151 -15.71 21.89 -0.40
N ARG A 152 -14.97 22.61 -1.26
CA ARG A 152 -14.39 22.07 -2.50
C ARG A 152 -13.49 20.87 -2.25
N ILE A 153 -12.60 20.92 -1.27
CA ILE A 153 -11.66 19.83 -0.98
C ILE A 153 -12.41 18.59 -0.49
N VAL A 154 -13.41 18.78 0.38
CA VAL A 154 -14.26 17.69 0.89
C VAL A 154 -15.06 17.08 -0.26
N GLU A 155 -15.72 17.89 -1.07
CA GLU A 155 -16.45 17.44 -2.27
C GLU A 155 -15.54 16.69 -3.24
N ASN A 156 -14.38 17.26 -3.58
CA ASN A 156 -13.40 16.61 -4.44
C ASN A 156 -12.94 15.28 -3.84
N THR A 157 -12.68 15.20 -2.53
CA THR A 157 -12.32 13.94 -1.85
C THR A 157 -13.45 12.91 -1.93
N LEU A 158 -14.71 13.32 -1.76
CA LEU A 158 -15.88 12.44 -1.88
C LEU A 158 -16.13 11.97 -3.33
N GLN A 159 -15.80 12.82 -4.32
CA GLN A 159 -15.95 12.53 -5.74
C GLN A 159 -14.81 11.71 -6.35
N ILE A 160 -13.73 11.42 -5.61
CA ILE A 160 -12.67 10.57 -6.16
C ILE A 160 -13.26 9.21 -6.48
N LYS A 161 -13.46 8.98 -7.78
CA LYS A 161 -13.78 7.68 -8.34
C LYS A 161 -12.63 6.76 -8.03
N ALA A 162 -12.99 5.70 -7.37
CA ALA A 162 -12.04 4.81 -6.78
C ALA A 162 -11.31 4.05 -7.91
N LYS A 163 -9.96 4.06 -7.94
CA LYS A 163 -9.20 3.37 -9.00
C LYS A 163 -9.18 1.86 -8.75
N GLY A 164 -9.40 1.08 -9.81
CA GLY A 164 -9.65 -0.36 -9.78
C GLY A 164 -11.14 -0.66 -9.96
N GLU A 165 -11.50 -1.79 -10.55
CA GLU A 165 -12.90 -2.24 -10.63
C GLU A 165 -13.16 -3.17 -9.44
N ARG A 166 -14.28 -2.92 -8.73
CA ARG A 166 -14.76 -3.86 -7.72
C ARG A 166 -15.30 -5.04 -8.49
N PHE A 167 -14.84 -6.24 -8.18
CA PHE A 167 -15.38 -7.42 -8.82
C PHE A 167 -16.87 -7.53 -8.46
N ALA A 168 -17.73 -7.47 -9.47
CA ALA A 168 -19.18 -7.50 -9.31
C ALA A 168 -19.69 -8.81 -9.92
N PRO A 169 -19.68 -9.92 -9.15
CA PRO A 169 -20.11 -11.21 -9.66
C PRO A 169 -21.59 -11.16 -10.04
N ASP A 170 -21.95 -11.80 -11.14
CA ASP A 170 -23.35 -12.12 -11.44
C ASP A 170 -23.87 -13.27 -10.56
N GLU A 171 -25.16 -13.62 -10.68
CA GLU A 171 -25.77 -14.68 -9.86
C GLU A 171 -25.12 -16.06 -10.08
N SER A 172 -24.70 -16.37 -11.31
CA SER A 172 -24.04 -17.65 -11.60
C SER A 172 -22.66 -17.71 -10.95
N GLN A 173 -21.90 -16.62 -11.01
CA GLN A 173 -20.62 -16.48 -10.33
C GLN A 173 -20.79 -16.54 -8.81
N LEU A 174 -21.84 -15.93 -8.24
CA LEU A 174 -22.14 -16.02 -6.81
C LEU A 174 -22.44 -17.45 -6.37
N GLU A 175 -23.16 -18.24 -7.17
CA GLU A 175 -23.39 -19.66 -6.90
C GLU A 175 -22.06 -20.45 -6.86
N ILE A 176 -21.16 -20.20 -7.81
CA ILE A 176 -19.83 -20.83 -7.87
C ILE A 176 -19.00 -20.43 -6.65
N ILE A 177 -18.92 -19.13 -6.33
CA ILE A 177 -18.18 -18.61 -5.17
C ILE A 177 -18.69 -19.28 -3.88
N ARG A 178 -20.01 -19.40 -3.71
CA ARG A 178 -20.61 -20.04 -2.52
C ARG A 178 -20.33 -21.53 -2.41
N LYS A 179 -20.09 -22.19 -3.54
CA LYS A 179 -19.70 -23.60 -3.64
C LYS A 179 -18.19 -23.82 -3.58
N SER A 180 -17.39 -22.74 -3.61
CA SER A 180 -15.92 -22.85 -3.55
C SER A 180 -15.39 -23.67 -2.36
N PRO A 181 -15.97 -23.67 -1.14
CA PRO A 181 -15.46 -24.52 -0.06
C PRO A 181 -15.56 -26.02 -0.36
N GLU A 182 -16.64 -26.47 -0.98
CA GLU A 182 -16.78 -27.85 -1.44
C GLU A 182 -15.83 -28.16 -2.58
N ASN A 183 -15.80 -27.30 -3.60
CA ASN A 183 -14.94 -27.51 -4.77
C ASN A 183 -13.46 -27.61 -4.37
N ILE A 184 -12.99 -26.73 -3.48
CA ILE A 184 -11.60 -26.73 -2.99
C ILE A 184 -11.30 -28.01 -2.21
N LYS A 185 -12.25 -28.48 -1.39
CA LYS A 185 -12.08 -29.71 -0.64
C LYS A 185 -12.03 -30.93 -1.57
N GLU A 186 -12.85 -30.96 -2.61
CA GLU A 186 -12.80 -31.99 -3.66
C GLU A 186 -11.45 -31.96 -4.38
N ILE A 187 -10.95 -30.77 -4.75
CA ILE A 187 -9.62 -30.61 -5.39
C ILE A 187 -8.50 -31.15 -4.49
N GLU A 188 -8.55 -30.93 -3.17
CA GLU A 188 -7.52 -31.44 -2.25
C GLU A 188 -7.46 -32.98 -2.15
N GLU A 189 -8.49 -33.68 -2.63
CA GLU A 189 -8.58 -35.14 -2.68
C GLU A 189 -8.14 -35.71 -4.05
N GLU A 190 -7.95 -34.86 -5.07
CA GLU A 190 -7.49 -35.27 -6.41
C GLU A 190 -6.01 -35.69 -6.40
N THR A 191 -5.69 -36.72 -7.18
CA THR A 191 -4.33 -37.30 -7.20
C THR A 191 -3.31 -36.30 -7.73
N GLU A 192 -3.65 -35.58 -8.80
CA GLU A 192 -2.81 -34.58 -9.45
C GLU A 192 -2.53 -33.39 -8.51
N PHE A 193 -3.48 -33.04 -7.64
CA PHE A 193 -3.24 -32.01 -6.62
C PHE A 193 -2.28 -32.49 -5.54
N ILE A 194 -2.42 -33.73 -5.11
CA ILE A 194 -1.52 -34.36 -4.12
C ILE A 194 -0.09 -34.42 -4.69
N GLU A 195 0.07 -34.84 -5.93
CA GLU A 195 1.36 -34.88 -6.64
C GLU A 195 1.97 -33.48 -6.76
N LEU A 196 1.20 -32.48 -7.21
CA LEU A 196 1.65 -31.08 -7.29
C LEU A 196 2.10 -30.55 -5.92
N LYS A 197 1.34 -30.86 -4.86
CA LYS A 197 1.70 -30.48 -3.49
C LYS A 197 3.02 -31.11 -3.05
N GLU A 198 3.23 -32.39 -3.34
CA GLU A 198 4.48 -33.09 -3.02
C GLU A 198 5.66 -32.52 -3.80
N GLU A 199 5.47 -32.22 -5.09
CA GLU A 199 6.48 -31.57 -5.94
C GLU A 199 6.90 -30.20 -5.39
N LEU A 200 5.93 -29.33 -5.08
CA LEU A 200 6.22 -28.00 -4.55
C LEU A 200 6.93 -28.04 -3.19
N ILE A 201 6.54 -28.99 -2.33
CA ILE A 201 7.22 -29.23 -1.05
C ILE A 201 8.65 -29.70 -1.30
N GLN A 202 8.86 -30.64 -2.21
CA GLN A 202 10.18 -31.17 -2.54
C GLN A 202 11.08 -30.08 -3.14
N LYS A 203 10.55 -29.21 -4.01
CA LYS A 203 11.27 -28.07 -4.59
C LYS A 203 11.83 -27.15 -3.49
N VAL A 204 11.04 -26.84 -2.46
CA VAL A 204 11.51 -26.03 -1.31
C VAL A 204 12.59 -26.76 -0.51
N ILE A 205 12.46 -28.08 -0.33
CA ILE A 205 13.46 -28.89 0.37
C ILE A 205 14.78 -28.91 -0.38
N ASP A 206 14.76 -29.08 -1.70
CA ASP A 206 15.96 -29.12 -2.55
C ASP A 206 16.69 -27.77 -2.55
N LEU A 207 15.95 -26.66 -2.45
CA LEU A 207 16.48 -25.30 -2.36
C LEU A 207 16.88 -24.86 -0.93
N LYS A 208 16.84 -25.77 0.05
CA LYS A 208 17.10 -25.46 1.47
C LYS A 208 18.39 -24.66 1.69
N GLU A 209 19.51 -25.05 1.08
CA GLU A 209 20.78 -24.37 1.28
C GLU A 209 20.78 -22.92 0.77
N GLU A 210 20.11 -22.68 -0.36
CA GLU A 210 20.00 -21.35 -0.97
C GLU A 210 19.06 -20.45 -0.19
N ILE A 211 17.95 -21.01 0.31
CA ILE A 211 17.01 -20.32 1.20
C ILE A 211 17.73 -19.88 2.49
N LEU A 212 18.53 -20.77 3.09
CA LEU A 212 19.29 -20.46 4.31
C LEU A 212 20.35 -19.38 4.08
N LYS A 213 21.07 -19.42 2.94
CA LYS A 213 21.99 -18.33 2.56
C LYS A 213 21.26 -17.00 2.40
N THR A 214 20.12 -17.01 1.71
CA THR A 214 19.29 -15.82 1.46
C THR A 214 18.71 -15.24 2.75
N SER A 215 18.48 -16.08 3.77
CA SER A 215 17.95 -15.66 5.06
C SER A 215 18.82 -14.60 5.79
N SER A 216 20.10 -14.50 5.42
CA SER A 216 21.06 -13.53 5.99
C SER A 216 20.90 -12.10 5.46
N ILE A 217 20.05 -11.86 4.46
CA ILE A 217 19.79 -10.51 3.94
C ILE A 217 19.06 -9.68 5.01
N ASP A 218 19.62 -8.53 5.43
CA ASP A 218 19.03 -7.69 6.49
C ASP A 218 17.62 -7.17 6.17
N ASN A 219 17.42 -6.72 4.92
CA ASN A 219 16.16 -6.11 4.52
C ASN A 219 15.07 -7.18 4.36
N VAL A 220 14.09 -7.17 5.27
CA VAL A 220 12.97 -8.12 5.33
C VAL A 220 12.23 -8.27 4.00
N ASN A 221 12.01 -7.18 3.27
CA ASN A 221 11.27 -7.21 2.01
C ASN A 221 12.10 -7.79 0.88
N ILE A 222 13.38 -7.39 0.78
CA ILE A 222 14.29 -7.93 -0.24
C ILE A 222 14.48 -9.43 0.01
N ARG A 223 14.77 -9.80 1.26
CA ARG A 223 14.94 -11.19 1.67
C ARG A 223 13.71 -12.04 1.33
N GLY A 224 12.52 -11.57 1.71
CA GLY A 224 11.28 -12.33 1.48
C GLY A 224 11.03 -12.55 0.00
N ASN A 225 11.12 -11.48 -0.80
CA ASN A 225 10.97 -11.56 -2.25
C ASN A 225 12.02 -12.48 -2.88
N THR A 226 13.29 -12.39 -2.47
CA THR A 226 14.34 -13.26 -3.03
C THR A 226 14.09 -14.73 -2.71
N ILE A 227 13.62 -15.07 -1.51
CA ILE A 227 13.25 -16.46 -1.17
C ILE A 227 12.06 -16.93 -2.01
N GLU A 228 11.04 -16.09 -2.19
CA GLU A 228 9.86 -16.40 -3.00
C GLU A 228 10.25 -16.64 -4.47
N GLN A 229 11.13 -15.80 -5.02
CA GLN A 229 11.65 -15.91 -6.39
C GLN A 229 12.51 -17.15 -6.65
N LEU A 230 13.18 -17.70 -5.63
CA LEU A 230 13.87 -18.99 -5.78
C LEU A 230 12.90 -20.13 -6.11
N ILE A 231 11.65 -20.03 -5.66
CA ILE A 231 10.63 -21.06 -5.89
C ILE A 231 9.88 -20.81 -7.20
N THR A 232 9.56 -19.55 -7.49
CA THR A 232 8.68 -19.19 -8.61
C THR A 232 9.43 -18.99 -9.92
N GLU A 233 10.74 -18.73 -9.86
CA GLU A 233 11.61 -18.45 -11.01
C GLU A 233 11.20 -17.22 -11.87
N ASP A 234 10.26 -16.40 -11.37
CA ASP A 234 9.72 -15.22 -12.08
C ASP A 234 9.66 -13.97 -11.16
N GLU A 235 9.56 -12.77 -11.75
CA GLU A 235 9.31 -11.53 -11.00
C GLU A 235 7.87 -11.49 -10.48
N ASN A 236 7.68 -11.10 -9.20
CA ASN A 236 6.36 -11.01 -8.58
C ASN A 236 5.39 -10.18 -9.44
N SER A 237 4.45 -10.86 -10.10
CA SER A 237 3.38 -10.22 -10.84
C SER A 237 2.40 -9.61 -9.84
N HIS A 238 1.71 -8.54 -10.22
CA HIS A 238 0.62 -7.99 -9.40
C HIS A 238 -0.64 -8.86 -9.53
N GLU A 239 -0.54 -10.18 -9.47
CA GLU A 239 -1.68 -11.12 -9.61
C GLU A 239 -2.19 -11.58 -8.23
N LEU A 240 -2.93 -12.68 -8.15
CA LEU A 240 -3.49 -13.20 -6.89
C LEU A 240 -2.50 -14.11 -6.14
N GLY A 241 -1.67 -14.85 -6.88
CA GLY A 241 -0.60 -15.70 -6.37
C GLY A 241 0.59 -15.67 -7.33
N ASP A 242 1.56 -16.54 -7.09
CA ASP A 242 2.83 -16.58 -7.82
C ASP A 242 2.99 -17.82 -8.71
N ILE A 243 2.27 -18.91 -8.39
CA ILE A 243 2.28 -20.18 -9.15
C ILE A 243 0.86 -20.43 -9.66
N PHE A 244 0.76 -20.76 -10.96
CA PHE A 244 -0.49 -21.02 -11.67
C PHE A 244 -0.39 -22.33 -12.42
N GLU A 245 -1.18 -23.31 -12.03
CA GLU A 245 -1.23 -24.63 -12.67
C GLU A 245 -2.67 -24.98 -13.07
N VAL A 246 -2.81 -25.89 -14.03
CA VAL A 246 -4.10 -26.50 -14.38
C VAL A 246 -3.98 -28.00 -14.25
N ILE A 247 -4.81 -28.60 -13.39
CA ILE A 247 -4.91 -30.05 -13.25
C ILE A 247 -6.25 -30.55 -13.79
N ASN A 248 -6.29 -31.81 -14.23
CA ASN A 248 -7.52 -32.46 -14.71
C ASN A 248 -8.29 -31.66 -15.78
N ASP A 249 -7.53 -30.97 -16.64
CA ASP A 249 -7.96 -30.11 -17.76
C ASP A 249 -8.87 -28.92 -17.40
N ASN A 250 -9.33 -28.79 -16.15
CA ASN A 250 -10.30 -27.76 -15.76
C ASN A 250 -10.17 -27.23 -14.32
N CYS A 251 -9.27 -27.78 -13.49
CA CYS A 251 -9.06 -27.29 -12.14
C CYS A 251 -7.90 -26.29 -12.13
N SER A 252 -8.20 -25.01 -11.89
CA SER A 252 -7.18 -23.96 -11.81
C SER A 252 -6.58 -23.92 -10.41
N ILE A 253 -5.27 -24.07 -10.28
CA ILE A 253 -4.55 -24.04 -9.00
C ILE A 253 -3.73 -22.76 -8.92
N ILE A 254 -4.02 -21.93 -7.93
CA ILE A 254 -3.34 -20.66 -7.68
C ILE A 254 -2.67 -20.73 -6.32
N ILE A 255 -1.35 -20.57 -6.29
CA ILE A 255 -0.56 -20.65 -5.05
C ILE A 255 0.23 -19.38 -4.86
N ASP A 256 0.03 -18.73 -3.71
CA ASP A 256 0.79 -17.56 -3.28
C ASP A 256 1.93 -18.01 -2.36
N VAL A 257 3.17 -17.74 -2.74
CA VAL A 257 4.35 -18.16 -1.97
C VAL A 257 4.60 -17.12 -0.89
N LYS A 258 4.82 -17.57 0.35
CA LYS A 258 5.03 -16.68 1.49
C LYS A 258 6.15 -17.16 2.38
N SER A 259 7.20 -16.36 2.47
CA SER A 259 8.35 -16.65 3.34
C SER A 259 8.24 -15.96 4.71
N LYS A 260 8.71 -16.64 5.77
CA LYS A 260 8.76 -16.10 7.14
C LYS A 260 9.96 -16.62 7.92
N LEU A 261 10.72 -15.71 8.54
CA LEU A 261 11.67 -16.09 9.59
C LEU A 261 10.91 -16.44 10.86
N LEU A 262 11.08 -17.66 11.37
CA LEU A 262 10.33 -18.16 12.54
C LEU A 262 10.69 -17.42 13.83
N ASN A 263 11.90 -16.86 13.88
CA ASN A 263 12.42 -16.12 15.02
C ASN A 263 11.99 -14.64 15.07
N TYR A 264 11.21 -14.15 14.10
CA TYR A 264 10.80 -12.74 13.99
C TYR A 264 9.28 -12.57 13.91
N SER A 265 8.77 -11.50 14.54
CA SER A 265 7.38 -11.09 14.40
C SER A 265 7.18 -10.36 13.08
N SER A 266 6.24 -10.84 12.28
CA SER A 266 5.80 -10.22 11.03
C SER A 266 4.41 -10.76 10.66
N ALA A 267 3.53 -9.84 10.26
CA ALA A 267 2.16 -10.11 9.82
C ALA A 267 2.06 -9.87 8.30
N PRO A 268 2.27 -10.92 7.46
CA PRO A 268 2.32 -10.75 6.02
C PRO A 268 0.95 -10.35 5.46
N LYS A 269 0.97 -9.64 4.33
CA LYS A 269 -0.24 -9.44 3.52
C LYS A 269 -0.64 -10.78 2.92
N ALA A 270 -1.94 -11.03 2.87
CA ALA A 270 -2.55 -12.16 2.19
C ALA A 270 -2.99 -11.70 0.79
N TYR A 271 -4.26 -11.85 0.42
CA TYR A 271 -4.79 -11.51 -0.89
C TYR A 271 -5.52 -10.16 -0.95
N ASN A 272 -5.73 -9.66 -2.17
CA ASN A 272 -6.80 -8.70 -2.45
C ASN A 272 -8.14 -9.46 -2.57
N ILE A 273 -9.18 -8.94 -1.94
CA ILE A 273 -10.47 -9.66 -1.81
C ILE A 273 -11.19 -9.77 -3.14
N ASP A 274 -11.17 -8.72 -3.98
CA ASP A 274 -11.83 -8.77 -5.28
C ASP A 274 -11.14 -9.75 -6.22
N LYS A 275 -9.80 -9.78 -6.24
CA LYS A 275 -9.05 -10.78 -7.02
C LYS A 275 -9.33 -12.21 -6.55
N LEU A 276 -9.43 -12.41 -5.23
CA LEU A 276 -9.77 -13.72 -4.69
C LEU A 276 -11.17 -14.15 -5.17
N LEU A 277 -12.17 -13.27 -5.00
CA LEU A 277 -13.55 -13.54 -5.40
C LEU A 277 -13.68 -13.76 -6.90
N GLU A 278 -12.94 -13.00 -7.71
CA GLU A 278 -12.86 -13.18 -9.17
C GLU A 278 -12.28 -14.55 -9.51
N ALA A 279 -11.16 -14.94 -8.91
CA ALA A 279 -10.55 -16.23 -9.14
C ALA A 279 -11.49 -17.40 -8.78
N ILE A 280 -12.09 -17.38 -7.58
CA ILE A 280 -13.00 -18.45 -7.14
C ILE A 280 -14.41 -18.35 -7.73
N SER A 281 -14.67 -17.37 -8.60
CA SER A 281 -15.88 -17.30 -9.42
C SER A 281 -15.78 -18.14 -10.69
N ASN A 282 -14.57 -18.56 -11.06
CA ASN A 282 -14.35 -19.54 -12.11
C ASN A 282 -14.55 -20.95 -11.53
N ASP A 283 -15.18 -21.82 -12.31
CA ASP A 283 -15.39 -23.21 -11.90
C ASP A 283 -14.08 -23.87 -11.47
N LYS A 284 -14.14 -24.59 -10.34
CA LYS A 284 -13.05 -25.42 -9.79
C LYS A 284 -11.69 -24.71 -9.66
N THR A 285 -11.68 -23.57 -8.98
CA THR A 285 -10.42 -22.88 -8.64
C THR A 285 -9.98 -23.17 -7.20
N TYR A 286 -8.73 -23.61 -7.04
CA TYR A 286 -8.03 -23.69 -5.76
C TYR A 286 -7.19 -22.43 -5.54
N PHE A 287 -7.26 -21.88 -4.33
CA PHE A 287 -6.31 -20.86 -3.88
C PHE A 287 -5.70 -21.27 -2.54
N GLY A 288 -4.38 -21.14 -2.41
CA GLY A 288 -3.68 -21.49 -1.19
C GLY A 288 -2.33 -20.80 -1.08
N TYR A 289 -1.64 -21.07 0.03
CA TYR A 289 -0.33 -20.51 0.31
C TYR A 289 0.70 -21.61 0.44
N LEU A 290 1.82 -21.46 -0.26
CA LEU A 290 3.02 -22.23 0.02
C LEU A 290 3.86 -21.45 1.05
N PHE A 291 3.66 -21.77 2.33
CA PHE A 291 4.40 -21.14 3.40
C PHE A 291 5.79 -21.74 3.53
N ILE A 292 6.81 -20.87 3.63
CA ILE A 292 8.21 -21.24 3.81
C ILE A 292 8.71 -20.61 5.11
N GLY A 293 8.95 -21.45 6.11
CA GLY A 293 9.42 -21.08 7.43
C GLY A 293 10.91 -21.32 7.55
N VAL A 294 11.68 -20.25 7.78
CA VAL A 294 13.14 -20.35 7.96
C VAL A 294 13.49 -20.15 9.42
N ASP A 295 14.11 -21.16 10.02
CA ASP A 295 14.76 -21.06 11.33
C ASP A 295 16.26 -20.96 11.13
N ASP A 296 16.74 -19.72 11.12
CA ASP A 296 18.15 -19.37 10.95
C ASP A 296 19.02 -19.84 12.13
N LYS A 297 18.44 -20.12 13.29
CA LYS A 297 19.20 -20.58 14.47
C LYS A 297 19.43 -22.09 14.46
N SER A 298 18.43 -22.86 14.06
CA SER A 298 18.54 -24.32 13.94
C SER A 298 18.99 -24.78 12.54
N ASN A 299 19.12 -23.85 11.60
CA ASN A 299 19.47 -24.13 10.20
C ASN A 299 18.44 -25.05 9.52
N GLU A 300 17.15 -24.80 9.83
CA GLU A 300 16.01 -25.56 9.32
C GLU A 300 15.15 -24.71 8.39
N VAL A 301 14.63 -25.36 7.35
CA VAL A 301 13.58 -24.83 6.48
C VAL A 301 12.38 -25.75 6.61
N LYS A 302 11.22 -25.17 6.88
CA LYS A 302 9.93 -25.85 7.01
C LYS A 302 9.01 -25.34 5.92
N VAL A 303 8.17 -26.22 5.37
CA VAL A 303 7.24 -25.87 4.30
C VAL A 303 5.86 -26.43 4.61
N SER A 304 4.82 -25.69 4.24
CA SER A 304 3.42 -26.10 4.42
C SER A 304 2.56 -25.47 3.35
N LEU A 305 1.84 -26.29 2.57
CA LEU A 305 0.81 -25.84 1.63
C LEU A 305 -0.54 -25.81 2.35
N VAL A 306 -1.17 -24.64 2.41
CA VAL A 306 -2.39 -24.41 3.21
C VAL A 306 -3.42 -23.61 2.41
N SER A 307 -4.64 -24.12 2.32
CA SER A 307 -5.77 -23.45 1.68
C SER A 307 -6.16 -22.18 2.42
N PHE A 308 -6.58 -21.12 1.71
CA PHE A 308 -7.11 -19.93 2.37
C PHE A 308 -8.38 -20.18 3.21
N LEU A 309 -9.03 -21.33 2.98
CA LEU A 309 -10.21 -21.81 3.71
C LEU A 309 -9.88 -22.74 4.89
N ASP A 310 -8.61 -22.96 5.19
CA ASP A 310 -8.22 -23.66 6.41
C ASP A 310 -8.76 -22.93 7.66
N LYS A 311 -9.33 -23.69 8.60
CA LYS A 311 -9.95 -23.14 9.82
C LYS A 311 -8.99 -22.27 10.64
N PHE A 312 -7.71 -22.63 10.67
CA PHE A 312 -6.70 -21.87 11.38
C PHE A 312 -6.36 -20.58 10.62
N LEU A 313 -6.25 -20.61 9.28
CA LEU A 313 -6.06 -19.40 8.49
C LEU A 313 -7.24 -18.44 8.56
N ILE A 314 -8.48 -18.92 8.45
CA ILE A 314 -9.69 -18.10 8.58
C ILE A 314 -9.65 -17.32 9.91
N THR A 315 -9.37 -18.01 11.01
CA THR A 315 -9.28 -17.41 12.36
C THR A 315 -8.13 -16.40 12.48
N ASN A 316 -7.04 -16.62 11.74
CA ASN A 316 -5.84 -15.79 11.79
C ASN A 316 -5.74 -14.80 10.62
N THR A 317 -6.86 -14.52 9.94
CA THR A 317 -6.96 -13.53 8.86
C THR A 317 -7.75 -12.31 9.31
N LYS A 318 -7.16 -11.13 9.15
CA LYS A 318 -7.81 -9.83 9.39
C LYS A 318 -8.07 -9.12 8.07
N ILE A 319 -9.31 -8.66 7.89
CA ILE A 319 -9.67 -7.85 6.73
C ILE A 319 -9.22 -6.41 6.96
N GLN A 320 -8.37 -5.93 6.07
CA GLN A 320 -7.97 -4.54 5.98
C GLN A 320 -8.71 -3.87 4.83
N HIS A 321 -9.72 -3.07 5.17
CA HIS A 321 -10.35 -2.20 4.19
C HIS A 321 -9.31 -1.25 3.60
N HIS A 322 -9.33 -1.12 2.27
CA HIS A 322 -8.51 -0.12 1.61
C HIS A 322 -8.92 1.28 2.06
N TRP A 323 -7.99 2.21 1.91
CA TRP A 323 -8.28 3.63 2.08
C TRP A 323 -9.31 3.99 1.00
N SER A 324 -10.21 4.93 1.28
CA SER A 324 -11.19 5.37 0.26
C SER A 324 -10.52 5.69 -1.12
N GLY A 325 -11.28 5.67 -2.21
CA GLY A 325 -10.69 5.87 -3.55
C GLY A 325 -9.96 4.66 -4.16
N LYS A 326 -10.06 3.46 -3.57
CA LYS A 326 -9.94 2.18 -4.30
C LYS A 326 -11.31 1.48 -4.33
N ASN A 327 -11.81 1.13 -5.52
CA ASN A 327 -13.11 0.47 -5.66
C ASN A 327 -12.87 -1.03 -5.43
N SER A 328 -12.34 -1.40 -4.27
CA SER A 328 -12.12 -2.80 -3.91
C SER A 328 -12.48 -3.02 -2.46
N ARG A 329 -12.96 -4.22 -2.15
CA ARG A 329 -13.40 -4.67 -0.83
C ARG A 329 -12.28 -4.61 0.21
N GLY A 330 -11.03 -4.56 -0.25
CA GLY A 330 -9.84 -4.42 0.58
C GLY A 330 -8.83 -5.54 0.36
N THR A 331 -7.94 -5.71 1.32
CA THR A 331 -6.96 -6.81 1.36
C THR A 331 -7.07 -7.56 2.68
N ALA A 332 -6.82 -8.86 2.63
CA ALA A 332 -6.61 -9.67 3.82
C ALA A 332 -5.16 -9.50 4.34
N GLN A 333 -4.98 -9.62 5.65
CA GLN A 333 -3.68 -9.69 6.30
C GLN A 333 -3.66 -10.85 7.29
N LEU A 334 -2.60 -11.66 7.25
CA LEU A 334 -2.38 -12.73 8.21
C LEU A 334 -1.82 -12.18 9.52
N THR A 335 -2.18 -12.79 10.64
CA THR A 335 -1.61 -12.43 11.95
C THR A 335 -0.26 -13.11 12.19
N ASP A 336 0.50 -12.62 13.19
CA ASP A 336 1.80 -13.18 13.58
C ASP A 336 1.74 -14.66 14.02
N ASN A 337 0.55 -15.17 14.36
CA ASN A 337 0.35 -16.56 14.75
C ASN A 337 0.61 -17.56 13.61
N ILE A 338 0.77 -17.09 12.37
CA ILE A 338 0.99 -17.92 11.18
C ILE A 338 2.16 -18.90 11.32
N LYS A 339 3.14 -18.63 12.21
CA LYS A 339 4.22 -19.58 12.52
C LYS A 339 3.73 -20.98 12.94
N ASN A 340 2.49 -21.11 13.43
CA ASN A 340 1.93 -22.39 13.84
C ASN A 340 1.61 -23.33 12.68
N VAL A 341 1.56 -22.84 11.42
CA VAL A 341 1.39 -23.69 10.23
C VAL A 341 2.58 -24.61 9.98
N PHE A 342 3.73 -24.32 10.62
CA PHE A 342 4.96 -25.12 10.54
C PHE A 342 5.10 -26.14 11.68
N ASN A 343 4.10 -26.26 12.55
CA ASN A 343 4.11 -27.30 13.58
C ASN A 343 3.86 -28.67 12.95
N GLU A 344 4.58 -29.71 13.36
CA GLU A 344 4.44 -31.07 12.79
C GLU A 344 3.02 -31.65 12.91
N LYS A 345 2.25 -31.19 13.90
CA LYS A 345 0.86 -31.60 14.13
C LYS A 345 -0.15 -30.77 13.34
N PHE A 346 0.29 -29.70 12.69
CA PHE A 346 -0.58 -28.88 11.86
C PHE A 346 -1.06 -29.69 10.67
N LYS A 347 -2.35 -29.59 10.38
CA LYS A 347 -2.97 -30.15 9.19
C LYS A 347 -3.90 -29.10 8.62
N ASN A 348 -3.81 -28.91 7.31
CA ASN A 348 -4.79 -28.15 6.56
C ASN A 348 -6.15 -28.83 6.71
N GLU A 349 -7.14 -28.10 7.22
CA GLU A 349 -8.48 -28.63 7.47
C GLU A 349 -9.55 -27.59 7.12
N ILE A 350 -10.38 -27.94 6.15
CA ILE A 350 -11.48 -27.10 5.67
C ILE A 350 -12.78 -27.52 6.38
N ASP A 351 -13.24 -26.69 7.31
CA ASP A 351 -14.60 -26.79 7.87
C ASP A 351 -15.57 -26.09 6.92
N ILE A 352 -16.41 -26.86 6.22
CA ILE A 352 -17.33 -26.32 5.20
C ILE A 352 -18.26 -25.24 5.77
N LYS A 353 -18.70 -25.36 7.02
CA LYS A 353 -19.62 -24.40 7.62
C LYS A 353 -18.91 -23.08 7.93
N GLU A 354 -17.73 -23.14 8.54
CA GLU A 354 -16.91 -21.95 8.81
C GLU A 354 -16.45 -21.28 7.51
N SER A 355 -16.00 -22.07 6.53
CA SER A 355 -15.56 -21.60 5.23
C SER A 355 -16.66 -20.90 4.46
N LYS A 356 -17.89 -21.45 4.43
CA LYS A 356 -19.04 -20.76 3.82
C LYS A 356 -19.36 -19.44 4.51
N ALA A 357 -19.36 -19.42 5.84
CA ALA A 357 -19.59 -18.19 6.59
C ALA A 357 -18.50 -17.14 6.31
N PHE A 358 -17.25 -17.57 6.14
CA PHE A 358 -16.14 -16.71 5.78
C PHE A 358 -16.28 -16.15 4.35
N VAL A 359 -16.61 -16.99 3.37
CA VAL A 359 -16.86 -16.57 1.98
C VAL A 359 -18.03 -15.58 1.90
N GLU A 360 -19.16 -15.85 2.55
CA GLU A 360 -20.30 -14.93 2.62
C GLU A 360 -19.91 -13.58 3.24
N LYS A 361 -19.07 -13.61 4.29
CA LYS A 361 -18.52 -12.39 4.87
C LYS A 361 -17.69 -11.61 3.85
N LEU A 362 -16.88 -12.27 3.03
CA LEU A 362 -16.07 -11.61 1.98
C LEU A 362 -16.94 -11.00 0.87
N ILE A 363 -18.00 -11.71 0.44
CA ILE A 363 -18.97 -11.21 -0.56
C ILE A 363 -19.64 -9.92 -0.06
N GLY A 364 -20.02 -9.89 1.23
CA GLY A 364 -20.74 -8.79 1.87
C GLY A 364 -19.90 -7.56 2.23
N LEU A 365 -18.58 -7.59 2.05
CA LEU A 365 -17.71 -6.40 2.12
C LEU A 365 -17.90 -5.54 0.88
#